data_AF-A0A0L6WJM8-F1
#
_entry.id   AF-A0A0L6WJM8-F1
#
_cell.length_a   1.000
_cell.length_b   1.000
_cell.length_c   1.000
_cell.angle_alpha   90.00
_cell.angle_beta   90.00
_cell.angle_gamma   90.00
#
_symmetry.space_group_name_H-M   'P 1'
#
loop_
_entity.id
_entity.type
_entity.pdbx_description
1 polymer ?
#
loop_
_entity_poly.entity_id
_entity_poly.type
_entity_poly.pdbx_seq_one_letter_code
_entity_poly.pdbx_strand_id
1 'polypeptide(L)'
;MEHLRETLGLQWTYMEAMDSRNGIVERIMDSVRHLRQMHTSDSIFKWPDQQVSFNERIDAWDPAFLAPLSVHSGSPSQSQPLVCATQNDTIAPYNPDFPEHKILTGARIACWYSHLSVIYTIANDFALRPDDAVIVLEDDVDMEQDIHQRLQNIWPFLPTDWDIVYLGVSSAEIVGHPYNINDTNGLFRSLLVG
;
A
#
# COMPACT_ATOMS: atom_id res chain seq x y z
N MET A 1 15.48 15.39 3.61
CA MET A 1 16.02 14.01 3.60
C MET A 1 17.49 13.89 3.99
N GLU A 2 18.47 14.49 3.30
CA GLU A 2 19.90 14.30 3.66
C GLU A 2 20.25 14.81 5.07
N HIS A 3 19.66 15.92 5.49
CA HIS A 3 19.83 16.42 6.85
C HIS A 3 19.28 15.46 7.91
N LEU A 4 18.14 14.80 7.65
CA LEU A 4 17.59 13.75 8.52
C LEU A 4 18.54 12.55 8.57
N ARG A 5 19.11 12.16 7.43
CA ARG A 5 20.10 11.08 7.34
C ARG A 5 21.30 11.32 8.24
N GLU A 6 21.88 12.51 8.15
CA GLU A 6 23.04 12.92 8.95
C GLU A 6 22.71 13.00 10.45
N THR A 7 21.49 13.38 10.79
CA THR A 7 21.09 13.66 12.18
C THR A 7 20.65 12.39 12.91
N LEU A 8 19.95 11.47 12.25
CA LEU A 8 19.31 10.33 12.91
C LEU A 8 20.25 9.15 13.15
N GLY A 9 21.43 9.12 12.52
CA GLY A 9 22.41 8.05 12.73
C GLY A 9 21.93 6.65 12.29
N LEU A 10 20.85 6.60 11.50
CA LEU A 10 20.28 5.36 10.96
C LEU A 10 21.02 4.96 9.66
N GLN A 11 20.83 3.71 9.25
CA GLN A 11 21.18 3.29 7.88
C GLN A 11 20.02 3.64 6.95
N TRP A 12 20.33 4.28 5.83
CA TRP A 12 19.32 4.76 4.87
C TRP A 12 19.54 4.12 3.52
N THR A 13 18.42 3.71 2.92
CA THR A 13 18.32 3.28 1.54
C THR A 13 17.27 4.14 0.88
N TYR A 14 17.66 4.84 -0.19
CA TYR A 14 16.71 5.61 -1.01
C TYR A 14 16.08 4.69 -2.05
N MET A 15 14.76 4.77 -2.18
CA MET A 15 14.01 4.04 -3.20
C MET A 15 13.33 5.05 -4.12
N GLU A 16 13.55 4.91 -5.42
CA GLU A 16 12.89 5.77 -6.40
C GLU A 16 11.40 5.44 -6.50
N ALA A 17 10.57 6.48 -6.45
CA ALA A 17 9.14 6.34 -6.68
C ALA A 17 8.85 5.98 -8.15
N MET A 18 7.80 5.18 -8.35
CA MET A 18 7.30 4.84 -9.67
C MET A 18 6.70 6.08 -10.35
N ASP A 19 7.12 6.35 -11.59
CA ASP A 19 6.49 7.40 -12.40
C ASP A 19 5.08 6.96 -12.84
N SER A 20 4.11 7.85 -12.71
CA SER A 20 2.70 7.63 -13.12
C SER A 20 2.51 7.26 -14.60
N ARG A 21 3.48 7.57 -15.46
CA ARG A 21 3.51 7.29 -16.91
C ARG A 21 4.37 6.08 -17.24
N ASN A 22 4.88 5.35 -16.25
CA ASN A 22 5.62 4.13 -16.48
C ASN A 22 4.70 3.07 -17.10
N GLY A 23 5.17 2.34 -18.12
CA GLY A 23 4.37 1.31 -18.77
C GLY A 23 3.91 0.17 -17.84
N ILE A 24 4.56 -0.05 -16.70
CA ILE A 24 4.06 -0.97 -15.65
C ILE A 24 2.72 -0.47 -15.10
N VAL A 25 2.56 0.83 -14.87
CA VAL A 25 1.33 1.44 -14.35
C VAL A 25 0.18 1.23 -15.32
N GLU A 26 0.43 1.43 -16.62
CA GLU A 26 -0.55 1.16 -17.68
C GLU A 26 -0.94 -0.33 -17.71
N ARG A 27 0.03 -1.24 -17.63
CA ARG A 27 -0.24 -2.69 -17.60
C ARG A 27 -1.05 -3.11 -16.39
N ILE A 28 -0.75 -2.57 -15.20
CA ILE A 28 -1.55 -2.82 -13.99
C ILE A 28 -2.99 -2.33 -14.19
N MET A 29 -3.18 -1.12 -14.72
CA MET A 29 -4.51 -0.56 -14.99
C MET A 29 -5.30 -1.43 -15.98
N ASP A 30 -4.65 -1.92 -17.03
CA ASP A 30 -5.28 -2.80 -18.02
C ASP A 30 -5.65 -4.16 -17.43
N SER A 31 -4.77 -4.77 -16.64
CA SER A 31 -5.05 -6.03 -15.94
C SER A 31 -6.18 -5.88 -14.92
N VAL A 32 -6.21 -4.79 -14.15
CA VAL A 32 -7.33 -4.48 -13.24
C VAL A 32 -8.64 -4.34 -14.02
N ARG A 33 -8.63 -3.66 -15.17
CA ARG A 33 -9.81 -3.52 -16.02
C ARG A 33 -10.28 -4.88 -16.54
N HIS A 34 -9.36 -5.69 -17.04
CA HIS A 34 -9.65 -7.03 -17.55
C HIS A 34 -10.24 -7.94 -16.48
N LEU A 35 -9.62 -7.98 -15.30
CA LEU A 35 -10.12 -8.75 -14.16
C LEU A 35 -11.53 -8.30 -13.73
N ARG A 36 -11.79 -6.98 -13.66
CA ARG A 36 -13.13 -6.47 -13.32
C ARG A 36 -14.19 -6.76 -14.39
N GLN A 37 -13.80 -6.95 -15.65
CA GLN A 37 -14.72 -7.35 -16.72
C GLN A 37 -15.01 -8.86 -16.69
N MET A 38 -14.01 -9.68 -16.36
CA MET A 38 -14.17 -11.13 -16.27
C MET A 38 -14.81 -11.59 -14.96
N HIS A 39 -14.56 -10.89 -13.85
CA HIS A 39 -15.09 -11.22 -12.54
C HIS A 39 -16.33 -10.40 -12.21
N THR A 40 -17.51 -10.98 -12.47
CA THR A 40 -18.77 -10.53 -11.90
C THR A 40 -18.93 -11.15 -10.50
N SER A 41 -18.60 -10.37 -9.48
CA SER A 41 -19.12 -10.44 -8.09
C SER A 41 -18.88 -11.67 -7.18
N ASP A 42 -18.40 -12.82 -7.64
CA ASP A 42 -18.42 -14.04 -6.80
C ASP A 42 -17.06 -14.51 -6.21
N SER A 43 -15.94 -13.89 -6.59
CA SER A 43 -14.63 -14.23 -6.01
C SER A 43 -14.32 -13.35 -4.81
N ILE A 44 -14.68 -13.82 -3.62
CA ILE A 44 -14.28 -13.21 -2.34
C ILE A 44 -12.79 -13.44 -2.14
N PHE A 45 -12.03 -12.38 -1.85
CA PHE A 45 -10.62 -12.50 -1.46
C PHE A 45 -10.52 -13.36 -0.19
N LYS A 46 -9.62 -14.34 -0.21
CA LYS A 46 -9.32 -15.16 0.96
C LYS A 46 -7.83 -15.07 1.24
N TRP A 47 -7.50 -14.76 2.49
CA TRP A 47 -6.16 -14.91 2.98
C TRP A 47 -5.73 -16.38 2.82
N PRO A 48 -4.48 -16.65 2.41
CA PRO A 48 -3.97 -18.01 2.38
C PRO A 48 -3.96 -18.59 3.79
N ASP A 49 -4.45 -19.83 3.94
CA ASP A 49 -4.49 -20.54 5.23
C ASP A 49 -3.09 -21.02 5.69
N GLN A 50 -2.11 -21.02 4.78
CA GLN A 50 -0.75 -21.47 5.06
C GLN A 50 0.19 -20.29 5.31
N GLN A 51 0.96 -20.37 6.41
CA GLN A 51 2.14 -19.55 6.59
C GLN A 51 3.12 -19.84 5.46
N VAL A 52 3.48 -18.80 4.71
CA VAL A 52 4.53 -18.86 3.71
C VAL A 52 5.86 -19.07 4.45
N SER A 53 6.72 -19.96 3.95
CA SER A 53 8.04 -20.19 4.53
C SER A 53 8.87 -18.90 4.43
N PHE A 54 9.34 -18.37 5.57
CA PHE A 54 10.16 -17.15 5.64
C PHE A 54 11.52 -17.27 4.94
N ASN A 55 11.91 -18.47 4.49
CA ASN A 55 13.20 -18.73 3.85
C ASN A 55 13.12 -18.74 2.32
N GLU A 56 11.94 -18.52 1.74
CA GLU A 56 11.77 -18.46 0.30
C GLU A 56 11.50 -17.01 -0.13
N ARG A 57 12.07 -16.64 -1.28
CA ARG A 57 11.79 -15.36 -1.90
C ARG A 57 10.29 -15.31 -2.20
N ILE A 58 9.62 -14.30 -1.67
CA ILE A 58 8.23 -14.01 -2.03
C ILE A 58 8.28 -13.41 -3.42
N ASP A 59 7.42 -13.81 -4.35
CA ASP A 59 7.21 -13.14 -5.63
C ASP A 59 5.85 -12.44 -5.59
N ALA A 60 5.85 -11.10 -5.54
CA ALA A 60 4.63 -10.31 -5.37
C ALA A 60 3.78 -10.21 -6.65
N TRP A 61 4.39 -10.50 -7.80
CA TRP A 61 3.78 -10.28 -9.11
C TRP A 61 3.78 -11.57 -9.89
N ASP A 62 2.60 -12.10 -10.20
CA ASP A 62 2.46 -13.10 -11.24
C ASP A 62 2.89 -12.45 -12.58
N PRO A 63 3.92 -12.98 -13.27
CA PRO A 63 4.32 -12.46 -14.58
C PRO A 63 3.16 -12.41 -15.59
N ALA A 64 2.17 -13.31 -15.46
CA ALA A 64 0.96 -13.30 -16.27
C ALA A 64 0.09 -12.06 -16.01
N PHE A 65 0.07 -11.53 -14.77
CA PHE A 65 -0.67 -10.31 -14.43
C PHE A 65 -0.08 -9.07 -15.12
N LEU A 66 1.23 -9.05 -15.36
CA LEU A 66 1.91 -7.95 -16.06
C LEU A 66 2.16 -8.25 -17.54
N ALA A 67 1.68 -9.38 -18.06
CA ALA A 67 1.83 -9.71 -19.47
C ALA A 67 0.97 -8.77 -20.33
N PRO A 68 1.44 -8.35 -21.52
CA PRO A 68 0.62 -7.59 -22.44
C PRO A 68 -0.65 -8.38 -22.79
N LEU A 69 -1.81 -7.81 -22.47
CA LEU A 69 -3.08 -8.39 -22.87
C LEU A 69 -3.15 -8.37 -24.40
N SER A 70 -3.50 -9.52 -25.00
CA SER A 70 -3.69 -9.61 -26.45
C SER A 70 -4.92 -8.79 -26.84
N VAL A 71 -4.70 -7.53 -27.20
CA VAL A 71 -5.75 -6.60 -27.63
C VAL A 71 -6.34 -7.15 -28.93
N HIS A 72 -7.52 -7.78 -28.87
CA HIS A 72 -8.34 -7.91 -30.07
C HIS A 72 -8.60 -6.49 -30.58
N SER A 73 -8.27 -6.26 -31.85
CA SER A 73 -8.29 -4.98 -32.55
C SER A 73 -9.71 -4.38 -32.59
N GLY A 74 -10.17 -3.88 -31.45
CA GLY A 74 -11.30 -3.00 -31.30
C GLY A 74 -10.76 -1.59 -31.07
N SER A 75 -11.29 -0.64 -31.83
CA SER A 75 -11.06 0.80 -31.74
C SER A 75 -10.84 1.35 -30.33
N PRO A 76 -10.11 2.47 -30.16
CA PRO A 76 -9.91 3.15 -28.87
C PRO A 76 -11.23 3.76 -28.39
N SER A 77 -12.20 2.92 -28.02
CA SER A 77 -13.36 3.37 -27.27
C SER A 77 -12.82 3.81 -25.91
N GLN A 78 -13.00 5.08 -25.58
CA GLN A 78 -12.70 5.67 -24.29
C GLN A 78 -13.25 4.75 -23.18
N SER A 79 -12.38 3.90 -22.63
CA SER A 79 -12.79 2.98 -21.58
C SER A 79 -13.22 3.82 -20.39
N GLN A 80 -14.37 3.50 -19.78
CA GLN A 80 -14.82 4.20 -18.59
C GLN A 80 -13.71 4.25 -17.53
N PRO A 81 -13.56 5.36 -16.79
CA PRO A 81 -12.58 5.45 -15.71
C PRO A 81 -12.76 4.31 -14.70
N LEU A 82 -11.64 3.74 -14.25
CA LEU A 82 -11.66 2.79 -13.14
C LEU A 82 -11.95 3.56 -11.85
N VAL A 83 -12.71 2.96 -10.95
CA VAL A 83 -12.96 3.52 -9.62
C VAL A 83 -12.15 2.80 -8.55
N CYS A 84 -11.85 3.52 -7.47
CA CYS A 84 -11.31 2.94 -6.24
C CYS A 84 -12.35 2.01 -5.59
N ALA A 85 -11.89 1.05 -4.80
CA ALA A 85 -12.78 0.28 -3.95
C ALA A 85 -13.42 1.20 -2.90
N THR A 86 -14.70 0.99 -2.60
CA THR A 86 -15.40 1.78 -1.57
C THR A 86 -15.34 1.12 -0.19
N GLN A 87 -15.14 -0.20 -0.17
CA GLN A 87 -14.96 -1.06 1.01
C GLN A 87 -14.12 -2.28 0.58
N ASN A 88 -13.81 -3.17 1.53
CA ASN A 88 -13.22 -4.47 1.23
C ASN A 88 -14.06 -5.19 0.16
N ASP A 89 -13.39 -5.66 -0.89
CA ASP A 89 -13.97 -6.41 -2.00
C ASP A 89 -15.16 -5.74 -2.72
N THR A 90 -15.37 -4.43 -2.52
CA THR A 90 -16.52 -3.70 -3.07
C THR A 90 -16.08 -2.63 -4.06
N ILE A 91 -16.39 -2.84 -5.34
CA ILE A 91 -16.16 -1.88 -6.42
C ILE A 91 -17.50 -1.34 -6.90
N ALA A 92 -17.72 -0.03 -6.76
CA ALA A 92 -18.92 0.61 -7.28
C ALA A 92 -18.88 0.74 -8.82
N PRO A 93 -20.04 0.80 -9.52
CA PRO A 93 -20.08 1.24 -10.90
C PRO A 93 -19.55 2.69 -11.01
N TYR A 94 -18.92 3.01 -12.14
CA TYR A 94 -18.49 4.38 -12.39
C TYR A 94 -19.68 5.35 -12.40
N ASN A 95 -19.51 6.48 -11.71
CA ASN A 95 -20.44 7.61 -11.74
C ASN A 95 -19.64 8.88 -12.10
N PRO A 96 -20.06 9.67 -13.11
CA PRO A 96 -19.38 10.92 -13.47
C PRO A 96 -19.34 11.97 -12.36
N ASP A 97 -20.25 11.90 -11.38
CA ASP A 97 -20.30 12.80 -10.23
C ASP A 97 -19.36 12.36 -9.09
N PHE A 98 -18.59 11.28 -9.28
CA PHE A 98 -17.63 10.89 -8.26
C PHE A 98 -16.51 11.92 -8.09
N PRO A 99 -16.17 12.26 -6.84
CA PRO A 99 -15.02 13.10 -6.58
C PRO A 99 -13.73 12.40 -7.01
N GLU A 100 -12.71 13.19 -7.32
CA GLU A 100 -11.45 12.70 -7.87
C GLU A 100 -10.82 11.57 -7.04
N HIS A 101 -10.91 11.63 -5.71
CA HIS A 101 -10.36 10.62 -4.80
C HIS A 101 -10.99 9.22 -4.94
N LYS A 102 -12.16 9.11 -5.58
CA LYS A 102 -12.82 7.83 -5.88
C LYS A 102 -12.47 7.26 -7.25
N ILE A 103 -11.71 7.99 -8.06
CA ILE A 103 -11.25 7.53 -9.37
C ILE A 103 -9.86 6.89 -9.22
N LEU A 104 -9.66 5.71 -9.78
CA LEU A 104 -8.36 5.06 -9.78
C LEU A 104 -7.53 5.62 -10.94
N THR A 105 -6.52 6.42 -10.60
CA THR A 105 -5.64 7.09 -11.56
C THR A 105 -4.28 6.41 -11.64
N GLY A 106 -3.54 6.67 -12.73
CA GLY A 106 -2.16 6.18 -12.86
C GLY A 106 -1.24 6.64 -11.72
N ALA A 107 -1.42 7.88 -11.23
CA ALA A 107 -0.68 8.37 -10.07
C ALA A 107 -0.97 7.56 -8.79
N ARG A 108 -2.23 7.17 -8.55
CA ARG A 108 -2.60 6.31 -7.41
C ARG A 108 -2.00 4.91 -7.53
N ILE A 109 -2.03 4.32 -8.73
CA ILE A 109 -1.38 3.04 -8.98
C ILE A 109 0.14 3.12 -8.81
N ALA A 110 0.77 4.20 -9.26
CA ALA A 110 2.20 4.41 -9.12
C ALA A 110 2.61 4.59 -7.65
N CYS A 111 1.87 5.38 -6.87
CA CYS A 111 2.06 5.53 -5.43
C CYS A 111 1.91 4.16 -4.72
N TRP A 112 0.81 3.45 -4.96
CA TRP A 112 0.59 2.10 -4.43
C TRP A 112 1.73 1.13 -4.78
N TYR A 113 2.16 1.11 -6.05
CA TYR A 113 3.23 0.25 -6.52
C TYR A 113 4.57 0.58 -5.84
N SER A 114 4.84 1.87 -5.62
CA SER A 114 6.07 2.32 -4.93
C SER A 114 6.12 1.79 -3.50
N HIS A 115 5.03 1.95 -2.74
CA HIS A 115 4.98 1.47 -1.36
C HIS A 115 5.06 -0.06 -1.29
N LEU A 116 4.34 -0.76 -2.18
CA LEU A 116 4.39 -2.21 -2.23
C LEU A 116 5.78 -2.74 -2.61
N SER A 117 6.50 -2.03 -3.48
CA SER A 117 7.88 -2.39 -3.85
C SER A 117 8.85 -2.25 -2.67
N VAL A 118 8.65 -1.26 -1.80
CA VAL A 118 9.44 -1.11 -0.56
C VAL A 118 9.16 -2.27 0.39
N ILE A 119 7.88 -2.57 0.66
CA ILE A 119 7.47 -3.70 1.50
C ILE A 119 8.05 -5.01 0.97
N TYR A 120 7.98 -5.21 -0.35
CA TYR A 120 8.53 -6.38 -1.02
C TYR A 120 10.06 -6.48 -0.89
N THR A 121 10.76 -5.35 -0.93
CA THR A 121 12.22 -5.31 -0.74
C THR A 121 12.58 -5.72 0.68
N ILE A 122 11.89 -5.18 1.68
CA ILE A 122 12.08 -5.52 3.10
C ILE A 122 11.77 -7.00 3.36
N ALA A 123 10.63 -7.49 2.85
CA ALA A 123 10.20 -8.87 3.04
C ALA A 123 11.16 -9.90 2.42
N ASN A 124 11.98 -9.50 1.44
CA ASN A 124 12.97 -10.35 0.79
C ASN A 124 14.41 -10.05 1.23
N ASP A 125 14.60 -9.20 2.25
CA ASP A 125 15.93 -8.92 2.80
C ASP A 125 16.29 -9.96 3.88
N PHE A 126 16.99 -11.01 3.45
CA PHE A 126 17.46 -12.09 4.33
C PHE A 126 18.54 -11.65 5.33
N ALA A 127 19.05 -10.42 5.26
CA ALA A 127 19.94 -9.88 6.29
C ALA A 127 19.18 -9.40 7.53
N LEU A 128 17.87 -9.08 7.40
CA LEU A 128 17.03 -8.67 8.51
C LEU A 128 16.69 -9.86 9.41
N ARG A 129 16.75 -9.62 10.72
CA ARG A 129 16.35 -10.58 11.75
C ARG A 129 14.89 -10.36 12.14
N PRO A 130 14.20 -11.36 12.71
CA PRO A 130 12.80 -11.22 13.13
C PRO A 130 12.53 -10.09 14.13
N ASP A 131 13.53 -9.70 14.92
CA ASP A 131 13.41 -8.63 15.92
C ASP A 131 13.82 -7.25 15.37
N ASP A 132 14.29 -7.18 14.12
CA ASP A 132 14.67 -5.92 13.48
C ASP A 132 13.42 -5.15 13.04
N ALA A 133 13.50 -3.81 13.10
CA ALA A 133 12.44 -2.92 12.65
C ALA A 133 12.96 -2.02 11.53
N VAL A 134 12.14 -1.84 10.49
CA VAL A 134 12.43 -0.92 9.38
C VAL A 134 11.43 0.22 9.41
N ILE A 135 11.93 1.45 9.29
CA ILE A 135 11.10 2.65 9.17
C ILE A 135 11.12 3.08 7.69
N VAL A 136 9.94 3.22 7.11
CA VAL A 136 9.75 3.75 5.75
C VAL A 136 9.25 5.18 5.86
N LEU A 137 9.93 6.11 5.21
CA LEU A 137 9.61 7.54 5.22
C LEU A 137 9.41 8.03 3.79
N GLU A 138 8.34 8.81 3.57
CA GLU A 138 8.14 9.58 2.34
C GLU A 138 9.10 10.79 2.30
N ASP A 139 9.25 11.40 1.13
CA ASP A 139 10.21 12.49 0.90
C ASP A 139 9.78 13.83 1.50
N ASP A 140 8.49 13.97 1.82
CA ASP A 140 7.86 15.14 2.42
C ASP A 140 7.64 15.02 3.94
N VAL A 141 8.23 14.00 4.57
CA VAL A 141 8.14 13.80 6.02
C VAL A 141 9.10 14.72 6.77
N ASP A 142 8.55 15.46 7.74
CA ASP A 142 9.29 16.06 8.83
C ASP A 142 9.32 15.10 10.03
N MET A 143 10.49 14.93 10.65
CA MET A 143 10.69 13.96 11.75
C MET A 143 11.43 14.61 12.91
N GLU A 144 11.07 14.28 14.15
CA GLU A 144 11.79 14.77 15.32
C GLU A 144 13.22 14.24 15.39
N GLN A 145 14.13 15.12 15.81
CA GLN A 145 15.55 14.78 15.98
C GLN A 145 15.77 13.61 16.96
N ASP A 146 14.89 13.45 17.95
CA ASP A 146 14.95 12.41 18.98
C ASP A 146 14.06 11.18 18.67
N ILE A 147 13.60 11.01 17.43
CA ILE A 147 12.69 9.90 17.05
C ILE A 147 13.20 8.53 17.46
N HIS A 148 14.52 8.28 17.38
CA HIS A 148 15.10 7.01 17.79
C HIS A 148 14.81 6.71 19.28
N GLN A 149 15.00 7.70 20.15
CA GLN A 149 14.74 7.57 21.58
C GLN A 149 13.23 7.43 21.85
N ARG A 150 12.39 8.16 21.11
CA ARG A 150 10.93 8.07 21.22
C ARG A 150 10.43 6.68 20.87
N LEU A 151 10.87 6.14 19.72
CA LEU A 151 10.48 4.81 19.27
C LEU A 151 10.98 3.74 20.25
N GLN A 152 12.22 3.83 20.74
CA GLN A 152 12.73 2.91 21.77
C GLN A 152 11.87 2.89 23.04
N ASN A 153 11.34 4.05 23.45
CA ASN A 153 10.48 4.14 24.62
C ASN A 153 9.06 3.60 24.37
N ILE A 154 8.56 3.68 23.14
CA ILE A 154 7.21 3.21 22.78
C ILE A 154 7.20 1.72 22.44
N TRP A 155 8.29 1.21 21.86
CA TRP A 155 8.37 -0.16 21.33
C TRP A 155 7.89 -1.26 22.30
N PRO A 156 8.26 -1.24 23.60
CA PRO A 156 7.82 -2.28 24.54
C PRO A 156 6.32 -2.28 24.83
N PHE A 157 5.60 -1.22 24.46
CA PHE A 157 4.16 -1.08 24.66
C PHE A 157 3.35 -1.48 23.42
N LEU A 158 4.01 -1.72 22.28
CA LEU A 158 3.34 -2.22 21.09
C LEU A 158 2.96 -3.70 21.29
N PRO A 159 1.81 -4.15 20.76
CA PRO A 159 1.47 -5.56 20.78
C PRO A 159 2.54 -6.39 20.07
N THR A 160 2.90 -7.52 20.68
CA THR A 160 3.99 -8.38 20.19
C THR A 160 3.65 -9.14 18.91
N ASP A 161 2.40 -9.03 18.45
CA ASP A 161 1.86 -9.74 17.31
C ASP A 161 1.47 -8.79 16.15
N TRP A 162 2.04 -7.59 16.15
CA TRP A 162 1.94 -6.62 15.06
C TRP A 162 3.14 -6.73 14.13
N ASP A 163 2.87 -6.87 12.83
CA ASP A 163 3.89 -6.93 11.78
C ASP A 163 4.22 -5.54 11.20
N ILE A 164 3.25 -4.61 11.23
CA ILE A 164 3.38 -3.26 10.66
C ILE A 164 2.76 -2.24 11.62
N VAL A 165 3.50 -1.17 11.90
CA VAL A 165 3.01 0.02 12.60
C VAL A 165 2.90 1.15 11.59
N TYR A 166 1.72 1.74 11.47
CA TYR A 166 1.53 2.94 10.66
C TYR A 166 1.74 4.20 11.52
N LEU A 167 2.52 5.16 11.01
CA LEU A 167 2.85 6.41 11.68
C LEU A 167 2.27 7.58 10.86
N GLY A 168 1.10 8.10 11.24
CA GLY A 168 0.43 9.21 10.57
C GLY A 168 -0.70 9.82 11.41
N VAL A 169 -1.31 10.91 10.91
CA VAL A 169 -2.41 11.66 11.56
C VAL A 169 -3.51 11.91 10.55
N SER A 170 -4.74 11.48 10.85
CA SER A 170 -5.74 11.36 9.79
C SER A 170 -6.42 12.70 9.64
N SER A 171 -6.71 13.11 8.41
CA SER A 171 -7.41 14.38 8.15
C SER A 171 -8.78 14.51 8.84
N ALA A 172 -9.33 13.41 9.40
CA ALA A 172 -10.50 13.44 10.28
C ALA A 172 -10.20 13.94 11.70
N GLU A 173 -8.99 13.78 12.22
CA GLU A 173 -8.59 14.22 13.58
C GLU A 173 -8.47 15.75 13.69
N ILE A 174 -8.31 16.46 12.58
CA ILE A 174 -8.32 17.93 12.55
C ILE A 174 -9.76 18.49 12.70
N VAL A 175 -10.79 17.65 12.57
CA VAL A 175 -12.21 18.03 12.76
C VAL A 175 -12.83 17.31 13.97
N GLY A 176 -12.28 17.57 15.17
CA GLY A 176 -13.05 17.69 16.41
C GLY A 176 -14.07 16.61 16.81
N HIS A 177 -13.89 15.32 16.48
CA HIS A 177 -14.75 14.24 16.98
C HIS A 177 -13.96 13.20 17.80
N PRO A 178 -14.30 12.99 19.09
CA PRO A 178 -13.62 12.00 19.92
C PRO A 178 -14.05 10.58 19.53
N TYR A 179 -13.08 9.73 19.20
CA TYR A 179 -13.31 8.31 18.95
C TYR A 179 -13.65 7.57 20.24
N ASN A 180 -14.65 6.69 20.17
CA ASN A 180 -15.03 5.74 21.21
C ASN A 180 -14.33 4.41 20.92
N ILE A 181 -13.51 3.94 21.87
CA ILE A 181 -12.51 2.86 21.73
C ILE A 181 -13.14 1.45 21.62
N ASN A 182 -14.47 1.33 21.50
CA ASN A 182 -15.17 0.06 21.72
C ASN A 182 -15.73 -0.65 20.46
N ASP A 183 -15.48 -0.17 19.24
CA ASP A 183 -16.03 -0.80 18.03
C ASP A 183 -15.01 -1.75 17.35
N THR A 184 -14.73 -2.87 18.01
CA THR A 184 -13.73 -3.87 17.61
C THR A 184 -14.33 -5.08 16.89
N ASN A 185 -14.99 -4.88 15.74
CA ASN A 185 -15.48 -6.00 14.93
C ASN A 185 -15.06 -5.85 13.46
N GLY A 186 -13.79 -6.17 13.19
CA GLY A 186 -13.24 -6.22 11.83
C GLY A 186 -11.72 -6.03 11.81
N LEU A 187 -10.99 -6.87 12.57
CA LEU A 187 -9.53 -6.86 12.66
C LEU A 187 -8.89 -7.21 11.30
N PHE A 188 -8.66 -6.19 10.47
CA PHE A 188 -7.31 -6.04 9.92
C PHE A 188 -6.42 -5.61 11.09
N ARG A 189 -5.33 -6.33 11.33
CA ARG A 189 -4.28 -5.97 12.29
C ARG A 189 -3.45 -4.79 11.75
N SER A 190 -4.13 -3.70 11.42
CA SER A 190 -3.54 -2.41 11.13
C SER A 190 -4.35 -1.41 11.93
N LEU A 191 -3.73 -0.82 12.95
CA LEU A 191 -4.28 0.39 13.55
C LEU A 191 -4.24 1.45 12.44
N LEU A 192 -5.39 1.63 11.79
CA LEU A 192 -5.65 2.70 10.85
C LEU A 192 -5.73 4.00 11.64
N VAL A 193 -4.64 4.75 11.63
CA VAL A 193 -4.68 6.20 11.85
C VAL A 193 -3.87 6.77 10.71
N GLY A 194 -4.51 6.88 9.55
CA GLY A 194 -4.02 7.53 8.32
C GLY A 194 -3.71 8.99 8.52
#